data_AF-A0A7G8BEV1-F1
#
_entry.id   AF-A0A7G8BEV1-F1
#
_cell.length_a   1.000
_cell.length_b   1.000
_cell.length_c   1.000
_cell.angle_alpha   90.00
_cell.angle_beta   90.00
_cell.angle_gamma   90.00
#
_symmetry.space_group_name_H-M   'P 1'
#
loop_
_entity.id
_entity.type
_entity.pdbx_description
1 polymer ?
#
loop_
_entity_poly.entity_id
_entity_poly.type
_entity_poly.pdbx_seq_one_letter_code
_entity_poly.pdbx_strand_id
1 'polypeptide(L)'
;MWMKLRYGRLVCGLFVGASAMAHGQQKVLVIDGHSGQIPVIAAGGGSCVGIEPLASLMNGSLSFSGNQITLSLHGGSASQPGSQGFTQGFLSAAIEAMSEIREWRSALQTAVQYGFPTNSDWVNHYSGPAAASVRQASVAATSESDRHAAQLIGNELNFMQQLSDKMISARKNLSYIAPNALETDPLDKKILNCAHSLAGMEASGQFHDDGSCH
;
A
#
# COMPACT_ATOMS: atom_id res chain seq x y z
N MET A 1 45.19 71.01 18.18
CA MET A 1 45.26 70.22 19.43
C MET A 1 45.98 68.91 19.08
N TRP A 2 47.31 68.95 19.02
CA TRP A 2 48.27 68.30 19.95
C TRP A 2 48.29 66.76 19.81
N MET A 3 49.33 66.17 19.17
CA MET A 3 50.59 65.61 19.78
C MET A 3 50.32 64.26 20.49
N LYS A 4 51.05 63.13 20.36
CA LYS A 4 52.42 62.73 19.95
C LYS A 4 52.39 61.24 19.50
N LEU A 5 53.16 60.80 18.50
CA LEU A 5 54.46 60.11 18.60
C LEU A 5 54.61 59.05 19.73
N ARG A 6 54.80 57.76 19.36
CA ARG A 6 56.04 56.99 19.60
C ARG A 6 55.98 55.51 19.20
N TYR A 7 57.09 55.10 18.59
CA TYR A 7 57.67 53.77 18.35
C TYR A 7 57.33 52.62 19.33
N GLY A 8 57.24 51.42 18.77
CA GLY A 8 57.46 50.15 19.49
C GLY A 8 57.43 48.93 18.55
N ARG A 9 58.61 48.48 18.09
CA ARG A 9 58.78 47.14 17.48
C ARG A 9 58.58 46.07 18.56
N LEU A 10 57.69 45.09 18.37
CA LEU A 10 57.79 43.76 18.98
C LEU A 10 56.83 42.81 18.23
N VAL A 11 57.35 41.92 17.37
CA VAL A 11 57.79 40.53 17.64
C VAL A 11 56.75 39.54 17.11
N CYS A 12 57.29 38.63 16.32
CA CYS A 12 56.64 37.51 15.66
C CYS A 12 55.88 36.63 16.66
N GLY A 13 54.63 36.31 16.33
CA GLY A 13 53.81 35.30 16.98
C GLY A 13 52.86 34.70 15.98
N LEU A 14 53.41 33.92 15.04
CA LEU A 14 52.67 32.94 14.25
C LEU A 14 52.03 31.94 15.22
N PHE A 15 50.83 32.25 15.72
CA PHE A 15 49.94 31.22 16.22
C PHE A 15 49.10 30.74 15.05
N VAL A 16 49.67 29.77 14.32
CA VAL A 16 48.88 28.79 13.58
C VAL A 16 48.09 28.01 14.63
N GLY A 17 46.96 28.58 15.05
CA GLY A 17 45.92 27.84 15.73
C GLY A 17 45.29 26.95 14.68
N ALA A 18 45.83 25.74 14.50
CA ALA A 18 45.14 24.66 13.83
C ALA A 18 43.85 24.41 14.60
N SER A 19 42.79 25.12 14.22
CA SER A 19 41.44 24.76 14.59
C SER A 19 41.18 23.46 13.86
N ALA A 20 41.37 22.35 14.54
CA ALA A 20 40.83 21.07 14.11
C ALA A 20 39.31 21.26 14.04
N MET A 21 38.82 21.60 12.85
CA MET A 21 37.41 21.44 12.52
C MET A 21 37.18 19.93 12.56
N ALA A 22 36.79 19.45 13.74
CA ALA A 22 36.18 18.15 13.89
C ALA A 22 34.94 18.17 12.99
N HIS A 23 35.10 17.68 11.76
CA HIS A 23 34.01 17.33 10.87
C HIS A 23 33.29 16.16 11.54
N GLY A 24 32.41 16.47 12.49
CA GLY A 24 31.51 15.49 13.05
C GLY A 24 30.70 14.94 11.89
N GLN A 25 30.82 13.64 11.62
CA GLN A 25 30.01 12.96 10.61
C GLN A 25 28.54 13.28 10.91
N GLN A 26 27.92 14.03 10.01
CA GLN A 26 26.51 14.40 10.14
C GLN A 26 25.69 13.12 9.94
N LYS A 27 25.23 12.54 11.04
CA LYS A 27 24.35 11.38 11.01
C LYS A 27 22.97 11.83 10.56
N VAL A 28 22.34 11.03 9.73
CA VAL A 28 20.96 11.24 9.29
C VAL A 28 20.12 10.05 9.74
N LEU A 29 18.87 10.34 10.10
CA LEU A 29 17.83 9.36 10.32
C LEU A 29 17.10 9.18 8.98
N VAL A 30 17.04 7.93 8.54
CA VAL A 30 16.25 7.50 7.39
C VAL A 30 15.13 6.61 7.93
N ILE A 31 13.93 6.73 7.36
CA ILE A 31 12.77 5.92 7.72
C ILE A 31 12.40 5.11 6.48
N ASP A 32 12.40 3.78 6.62
CA ASP A 32 12.03 2.89 5.52
C ASP A 32 10.62 3.22 5.01
N GLY A 33 10.45 3.22 3.68
CA GLY A 33 9.19 3.56 3.03
C GLY A 33 8.90 5.07 2.90
N HIS A 34 9.76 5.95 3.42
CA HIS A 34 9.57 7.40 3.31
C HIS A 34 10.78 8.05 2.62
N SER A 35 10.51 8.88 1.60
CA SER A 35 11.55 9.63 0.89
C SER A 35 11.93 10.88 1.69
N GLY A 36 13.06 10.84 2.39
CA GLY A 36 13.61 11.98 3.12
C GLY A 36 14.70 11.61 4.13
N GLN A 37 15.46 12.60 4.58
CA GLN A 37 16.54 12.43 5.56
C GLN A 37 16.40 13.48 6.65
N ILE A 38 16.45 13.07 7.92
CA ILE A 38 16.35 13.96 9.07
C ILE A 38 17.72 14.06 9.75
N PRO A 39 18.30 15.25 9.94
CA PRO A 39 19.57 15.40 10.65
C PRO A 39 19.49 14.88 12.10
N VAL A 40 20.50 14.13 12.52
CA VAL A 40 20.67 13.65 13.90
C VAL A 40 21.74 14.48 14.58
N ILE A 41 21.41 15.01 15.75
CA ILE A 41 22.34 15.74 16.61
C ILE A 41 22.68 14.91 17.84
N ALA A 42 23.92 14.98 18.30
CA ALA A 42 24.32 14.37 19.56
C ALA A 42 24.05 15.34 20.71
N ALA A 43 23.22 14.95 21.68
CA ALA A 43 22.94 15.76 22.87
C ALA A 43 22.80 14.85 24.10
N GLY A 44 23.42 15.26 25.22
CA GLY A 44 23.30 14.55 26.50
C GLY A 44 23.74 13.07 26.49
N GLY A 45 24.64 12.69 25.57
CA GLY A 45 25.07 11.29 25.40
C GLY A 45 24.14 10.42 24.55
N GLY A 46 23.07 10.99 23.98
CA GLY A 46 22.15 10.32 23.06
C GLY A 46 22.11 10.95 21.68
N SER A 47 21.36 10.31 20.77
CA SER A 47 21.01 10.82 19.44
C SER A 47 19.64 11.48 19.50
N CYS A 48 19.55 12.74 19.10
CA CYS A 48 18.30 13.49 19.05
C CYS A 48 17.97 13.87 17.59
N VAL A 49 16.68 13.91 17.28
CA VAL A 49 16.15 14.35 15.98
C VAL A 49 15.07 15.41 16.19
N GLY A 50 14.89 16.31 15.22
CA GLY A 50 13.78 17.26 15.23
C GLY A 50 12.44 16.55 15.03
N ILE A 51 11.43 16.95 15.80
CA ILE A 51 10.09 16.34 15.77
C ILE A 51 9.20 16.92 14.66
N GLU A 52 9.43 18.16 14.22
CA GLU A 52 8.71 18.79 13.10
C GLU A 52 9.11 18.17 11.76
N PRO A 53 10.41 17.99 11.44
CA PRO A 53 10.81 17.24 10.25
C PRO A 53 10.31 15.80 10.27
N LEU A 54 10.24 15.18 11.46
CA LEU A 54 9.72 13.83 11.63
C LEU A 54 8.22 13.75 11.33
N ALA A 55 7.42 14.67 11.88
CA ALA A 55 6.00 14.77 11.60
C ALA A 55 5.73 15.00 10.12
N SER A 56 6.48 15.93 9.49
CA SER A 56 6.34 16.23 8.06
C SER A 56 6.71 15.03 7.19
N LEU A 57 7.77 14.30 7.53
CA LEU A 57 8.21 13.14 6.74
C LEU A 57 7.17 12.01 6.76
N MET A 58 6.50 11.82 7.89
CA MET A 58 5.54 10.73 8.12
C MET A 58 4.08 11.13 7.90
N ASN A 59 3.81 12.30 7.30
CA ASN A 59 2.47 12.86 7.15
C ASN A 59 1.65 12.84 8.47
N GLY A 60 2.34 13.11 9.58
CA GLY A 60 1.79 13.19 10.92
C GLY A 60 1.41 14.62 11.30
N SER A 61 0.87 14.77 12.51
CA SER A 61 0.56 16.09 13.08
C SER A 61 1.23 16.28 14.44
N LEU A 62 1.49 17.54 14.77
CA LEU A 62 2.03 17.96 16.06
C LEU A 62 1.01 18.82 16.77
N SER A 63 0.84 18.58 18.06
CA SER A 63 0.09 19.46 18.95
C SER A 63 0.89 19.76 20.21
N PHE A 64 0.73 20.98 20.71
CA PHE A 64 1.46 21.51 21.85
C PHE A 64 0.44 21.92 22.91
N SER A 65 0.51 21.33 24.10
CA SER A 65 -0.39 21.63 25.22
C SER A 65 0.41 21.74 26.50
N GLY A 66 0.62 22.96 26.98
CA GLY A 66 1.43 23.24 28.17
C GLY A 66 2.84 22.66 28.06
N ASN A 67 3.17 21.72 28.93
CA ASN A 67 4.48 21.06 28.97
C ASN A 67 4.51 19.72 28.21
N GLN A 68 3.49 19.46 27.38
CA GLN A 68 3.33 18.24 26.58
C GLN A 68 3.39 18.57 25.09
N ILE A 69 4.20 17.81 24.38
CA ILE A 69 4.23 17.76 22.92
C ILE A 69 3.66 16.41 22.50
N THR A 70 2.60 16.42 21.71
CA THR A 70 1.98 15.20 21.19
C THR A 70 2.22 15.12 19.68
N LEU A 71 2.99 14.11 19.28
CA LEU A 71 3.21 13.73 17.90
C LEU A 71 2.22 12.61 17.53
N SER A 72 1.28 12.92 16.66
CA SER A 72 0.33 11.96 16.09
C SER A 72 0.87 11.45 14.77
N LEU A 73 1.32 10.19 14.78
CA LEU A 73 1.75 9.46 13.60
C LEU A 73 0.65 8.49 13.20
N HIS A 74 0.30 8.48 11.91
CA HIS A 74 -0.59 7.46 11.37
C HIS A 74 0.23 6.20 11.15
N GLY A 75 0.29 5.35 12.18
CA GLY A 75 0.94 4.05 12.08
C GLY A 75 0.06 3.09 11.27
N GLY A 76 0.52 2.72 10.08
CA GLY A 76 0.31 1.34 9.66
C GLY A 76 0.88 0.45 10.75
N SER A 77 0.06 -0.49 11.24
CA SER A 77 0.43 -1.46 12.28
C SER A 77 1.86 -1.93 12.08
N ALA A 78 2.66 -1.93 13.15
CA ALA A 78 4.05 -2.38 13.13
C ALA A 78 4.17 -3.71 12.39
N SER A 79 4.63 -3.66 11.14
CA SER A 79 4.94 -4.84 10.36
C SER A 79 6.09 -5.54 11.06
N GLN A 80 5.86 -6.77 11.48
CA GLN A 80 6.92 -7.69 11.84
C GLN A 80 8.01 -7.64 10.75
N PRO A 81 9.30 -7.77 11.11
CA PRO A 81 10.35 -7.88 10.10
C PRO A 81 10.12 -9.19 9.33
N GLY A 82 9.45 -9.11 8.18
CA GLY A 82 9.02 -10.30 7.44
C GLY A 82 8.23 -10.13 6.15
N SER A 83 7.58 -8.99 5.84
CA SER A 83 6.96 -8.80 4.51
C SER A 83 7.71 -7.74 3.71
N GLN A 84 8.56 -8.20 2.80
CA GLN A 84 8.72 -7.44 1.55
C GLN A 84 7.30 -7.30 0.99
N GLY A 85 6.87 -6.06 0.73
CA GLY A 85 5.57 -5.78 0.11
C GLY A 85 5.44 -6.48 -1.23
N PHE A 86 4.31 -6.28 -1.91
CA PHE A 86 4.10 -6.94 -3.19
C PHE A 86 5.21 -6.63 -4.19
N THR A 87 5.66 -7.66 -4.92
CA THR A 87 6.58 -7.43 -6.02
C THR A 87 5.86 -6.73 -7.16
N GLN A 88 6.56 -5.82 -7.87
CA GLN A 88 5.94 -5.05 -8.96
C GLN A 88 5.37 -5.97 -10.06
N GLY A 89 6.07 -7.07 -10.37
CA GLY A 89 5.62 -8.04 -11.37
C GLY A 89 4.32 -8.72 -10.95
N PHE A 90 4.22 -9.15 -9.69
CA PHE A 90 2.98 -9.67 -9.13
C PHE A 90 1.86 -8.63 -9.13
N LEU A 91 2.12 -7.42 -8.65
CA LEU A 91 1.12 -6.36 -8.54
C LEU A 91 0.50 -6.03 -9.90
N SER A 92 1.34 -5.91 -10.94
CA SER A 92 0.87 -5.64 -12.30
C SER A 92 -0.03 -6.77 -12.83
N ALA A 93 0.36 -8.03 -12.59
CA ALA A 93 -0.44 -9.18 -13.01
C ALA A 93 -1.72 -9.36 -12.17
N ALA A 94 -1.69 -8.98 -10.89
CA ALA A 94 -2.84 -9.01 -9.99
C ALA A 94 -3.90 -7.97 -10.38
N ILE A 95 -3.49 -6.76 -10.78
CA ILE A 95 -4.38 -5.72 -11.31
C ILE A 95 -5.10 -6.22 -12.56
N GLU A 96 -4.36 -6.84 -13.49
CA GLU A 96 -4.94 -7.45 -14.69
C GLU A 96 -5.97 -8.53 -14.32
N ALA A 97 -5.61 -9.41 -13.39
CA ALA A 97 -6.51 -10.48 -12.93
C ALA A 97 -7.81 -9.92 -12.33
N MET A 98 -7.71 -8.94 -11.44
CA MET A 98 -8.88 -8.31 -10.82
C MET A 98 -9.71 -7.48 -11.82
N SER A 99 -9.08 -6.94 -12.87
CA SER A 99 -9.78 -6.22 -13.94
C SER A 99 -10.65 -7.16 -14.77
N GLU A 100 -10.12 -8.33 -15.16
CA GLU A 100 -10.88 -9.35 -15.89
C GLU A 100 -12.05 -9.90 -15.07
N ILE A 101 -11.84 -10.14 -13.77
CA ILE A 101 -12.93 -10.56 -12.86
C ILE A 101 -14.00 -9.47 -12.73
N ARG A 102 -13.59 -8.20 -12.62
CA ARG A 102 -14.52 -7.06 -12.54
C ARG A 102 -15.34 -6.92 -13.82
N GLU A 103 -14.72 -7.12 -14.98
CA GLU A 103 -15.40 -7.07 -16.27
C GLU A 103 -16.45 -8.17 -16.36
N TRP A 104 -16.08 -9.41 -16.01
CA TRP A 104 -17.02 -10.52 -15.93
C TRP A 104 -18.21 -10.22 -15.03
N ARG A 105 -17.96 -9.69 -13.83
CA ARG A 105 -19.02 -9.32 -12.89
C ARG A 105 -19.95 -8.25 -13.47
N SER A 106 -19.39 -7.21 -14.07
CA SER A 106 -20.16 -6.12 -14.68
C SER A 106 -21.05 -6.62 -15.83
N ALA A 107 -20.53 -7.54 -16.64
CA ALA A 107 -21.30 -8.20 -17.69
C ALA A 107 -22.43 -9.07 -17.12
N LEU A 108 -22.19 -9.81 -16.03
CA LEU A 108 -23.22 -10.62 -15.38
C LEU A 108 -24.33 -9.74 -14.81
N GLN A 109 -23.96 -8.64 -14.15
CA GLN A 109 -24.93 -7.66 -13.64
C GLN A 109 -25.81 -7.10 -14.74
N THR A 110 -25.19 -6.69 -15.85
CA THR A 110 -25.92 -6.21 -17.04
C THR A 110 -26.85 -7.28 -17.58
N ALA A 111 -26.39 -8.54 -17.69
CA ALA A 111 -27.20 -9.63 -18.21
C ALA A 111 -28.40 -9.97 -17.29
N VAL A 112 -28.25 -9.86 -15.97
CA VAL A 112 -29.34 -10.02 -15.02
C VAL A 112 -30.32 -8.84 -15.10
N GLN A 113 -29.82 -7.60 -15.09
CA GLN A 113 -30.63 -6.39 -15.12
C GLN A 113 -31.54 -6.31 -16.36
N TYR A 114 -30.99 -6.62 -17.53
CA TYR A 114 -31.72 -6.54 -18.80
C TYR A 114 -32.31 -7.88 -19.25
N GLY A 115 -32.17 -8.94 -18.44
CA GLY A 115 -32.73 -10.26 -18.72
C GLY A 115 -32.03 -11.02 -19.87
N PHE A 116 -30.86 -10.57 -20.35
CA PHE A 116 -30.13 -11.22 -21.43
C PHE A 116 -29.76 -12.67 -21.08
N PRO A 117 -29.89 -13.62 -22.01
CA PRO A 117 -29.62 -15.03 -21.74
C PRO A 117 -28.15 -15.26 -21.37
N THR A 118 -27.92 -15.86 -20.21
CA THR A 118 -26.61 -16.34 -19.75
C THR A 118 -26.56 -17.87 -19.88
N ASN A 119 -25.55 -18.40 -20.57
CA ASN A 119 -25.30 -19.84 -20.73
C ASN A 119 -23.81 -20.15 -20.50
N SER A 120 -23.41 -21.42 -20.66
CA SER A 120 -22.02 -21.84 -20.47
C SER A 120 -21.04 -21.13 -21.40
N ASP A 121 -21.40 -20.92 -22.65
CA ASP A 121 -20.53 -20.28 -23.64
C ASP A 121 -20.33 -18.80 -23.32
N TRP A 122 -21.40 -18.13 -22.89
CA TRP A 122 -21.34 -16.76 -22.38
C TRP A 122 -20.43 -16.67 -21.16
N VAL A 123 -20.53 -17.60 -20.20
CA VAL A 123 -19.63 -17.62 -19.03
C VAL A 123 -18.19 -17.85 -19.45
N ASN A 124 -17.94 -18.82 -20.33
CA ASN A 124 -16.59 -19.16 -20.80
C ASN A 124 -15.88 -17.99 -21.51
N HIS A 125 -16.64 -17.09 -22.14
CA HIS A 125 -16.09 -15.88 -22.74
C HIS A 125 -15.40 -14.98 -21.71
N TYR A 126 -15.91 -14.93 -20.48
CA TYR A 126 -15.37 -14.12 -19.40
C TYR A 126 -14.47 -14.91 -18.43
N SER A 127 -14.85 -16.14 -18.08
CA SER A 127 -14.11 -16.97 -17.13
C SER A 127 -12.77 -17.45 -17.69
N GLY A 128 -12.65 -17.61 -19.01
CA GLY A 128 -11.40 -18.00 -19.68
C GLY A 128 -10.29 -16.97 -19.50
N PRO A 129 -10.47 -15.70 -19.95
CA PRO A 129 -9.53 -14.61 -19.71
C PRO A 129 -9.21 -14.40 -18.23
N ALA A 130 -10.24 -14.37 -17.36
CA ALA A 130 -10.05 -14.22 -15.92
C ALA A 130 -9.21 -15.36 -15.31
N ALA A 131 -9.46 -16.62 -15.67
CA ALA A 131 -8.65 -17.74 -15.18
C ALA A 131 -7.20 -17.67 -15.69
N ALA A 132 -7.00 -17.21 -16.94
CA ALA A 132 -5.68 -17.05 -17.51
C ALA A 132 -4.87 -15.94 -16.81
N SER A 133 -5.48 -14.80 -16.52
CA SER A 133 -4.84 -13.67 -15.82
C SER A 133 -4.55 -14.00 -14.35
N VAL A 134 -5.47 -14.66 -13.65
CA VAL A 134 -5.22 -15.18 -12.28
C VAL A 134 -4.03 -16.16 -12.26
N ARG A 135 -3.93 -17.06 -13.25
CA ARG A 135 -2.77 -17.95 -13.36
C ARG A 135 -1.47 -17.17 -13.61
N GLN A 136 -1.50 -16.09 -14.40
CA GLN A 136 -0.33 -15.23 -14.61
C GLN A 136 0.09 -14.53 -13.31
N ALA A 137 -0.86 -14.02 -12.53
CA ALA A 137 -0.58 -13.45 -11.20
C ALA A 137 0.08 -14.49 -10.28
N SER A 138 -0.44 -15.72 -10.24
CA SER A 138 0.16 -16.81 -9.45
C SER A 138 1.58 -17.19 -9.91
N VAL A 139 1.88 -17.11 -11.21
CA VAL A 139 3.24 -17.34 -11.73
C VAL A 139 4.18 -16.18 -11.41
N ALA A 140 3.68 -14.94 -11.38
CA ALA A 140 4.43 -13.76 -11.01
C ALA A 140 4.68 -13.65 -9.50
N ALA A 141 3.99 -14.45 -8.68
CA ALA A 141 4.12 -14.44 -7.23
C ALA A 141 5.45 -15.04 -6.77
N THR A 142 6.40 -14.18 -6.45
CA THR A 142 7.77 -14.59 -6.08
C THR A 142 8.04 -14.40 -4.59
N SER A 143 7.37 -13.43 -3.94
CA SER A 143 7.41 -13.24 -2.49
C SER A 143 6.33 -14.08 -1.79
N GLU A 144 6.44 -14.21 -0.46
CA GLU A 144 5.41 -14.86 0.36
C GLU A 144 4.12 -14.05 0.38
N SER A 145 4.23 -12.72 0.50
CA SER A 145 3.12 -11.79 0.39
C SER A 145 2.36 -11.98 -0.93
N ASP A 146 3.09 -12.09 -2.04
CA ASP A 146 2.50 -12.31 -3.37
C ASP A 146 1.73 -13.63 -3.40
N ARG A 147 2.32 -14.72 -2.87
CA ARG A 147 1.69 -16.05 -2.88
C ARG A 147 0.39 -16.07 -2.09
N HIS A 148 0.35 -15.41 -0.93
CA HIS A 148 -0.89 -15.30 -0.15
C HIS A 148 -1.95 -14.46 -0.87
N ALA A 149 -1.59 -13.31 -1.45
CA ALA A 149 -2.53 -12.52 -2.24
C ALA A 149 -3.04 -13.27 -3.48
N ALA A 150 -2.17 -14.02 -4.16
CA ALA A 150 -2.56 -14.85 -5.30
C ALA A 150 -3.62 -15.91 -4.92
N GLN A 151 -3.56 -16.47 -3.71
CA GLN A 151 -4.59 -17.37 -3.20
C GLN A 151 -5.94 -16.65 -3.03
N LEU A 152 -5.94 -15.44 -2.45
CA LEU A 152 -7.17 -14.66 -2.27
C LEU A 152 -7.81 -14.26 -3.61
N ILE A 153 -6.99 -13.88 -4.60
CA ILE A 153 -7.45 -13.61 -5.98
C ILE A 153 -8.04 -14.90 -6.61
N GLY A 154 -7.42 -16.06 -6.36
CA GLY A 154 -7.98 -17.35 -6.77
C GLY A 154 -9.34 -17.66 -6.14
N ASN A 155 -9.55 -17.30 -4.87
CA ASN A 155 -10.83 -17.43 -4.20
C ASN A 155 -11.89 -16.51 -4.81
N GLU A 156 -11.53 -15.27 -5.13
CA GLU A 156 -12.42 -14.32 -5.83
C GLU A 156 -12.90 -14.88 -7.17
N LEU A 157 -11.98 -15.44 -7.98
CA LEU A 157 -12.34 -16.13 -9.23
C LEU A 157 -13.35 -17.25 -8.99
N ASN A 158 -13.14 -18.07 -7.95
CA ASN A 158 -14.03 -19.15 -7.59
C ASN A 158 -15.42 -18.66 -7.16
N PHE A 159 -15.51 -17.56 -6.40
CA PHE A 159 -16.79 -16.97 -6.05
C PHE A 159 -17.53 -16.47 -7.29
N MET A 160 -16.83 -15.83 -8.22
CA MET A 160 -17.42 -15.35 -9.46
C MET A 160 -17.95 -16.50 -10.36
N GLN A 161 -17.22 -17.63 -10.40
CA GLN A 161 -17.69 -18.85 -11.06
C GLN A 161 -18.96 -19.40 -10.40
N GLN A 162 -18.96 -19.53 -9.07
CA GLN A 162 -20.14 -19.99 -8.32
C GLN A 162 -21.36 -19.10 -8.54
N LEU A 163 -21.17 -17.77 -8.59
CA LEU A 163 -22.26 -16.84 -8.84
C LEU A 163 -22.84 -17.03 -10.25
N SER A 164 -21.97 -17.19 -11.24
CA SER A 164 -22.40 -17.43 -12.62
C SER A 164 -23.15 -18.76 -12.77
N ASP A 165 -22.65 -19.83 -12.14
CA ASP A 165 -23.27 -21.15 -12.15
C ASP A 165 -24.64 -21.14 -11.47
N LYS A 166 -24.77 -20.38 -10.37
CA LYS A 166 -26.04 -20.14 -9.68
C LYS A 166 -27.05 -19.48 -10.62
N MET A 167 -26.65 -18.43 -11.35
CA MET A 167 -27.55 -17.73 -12.28
C MET A 167 -27.96 -18.59 -13.48
N ILE A 168 -27.02 -19.34 -14.07
CA ILE A 168 -27.34 -20.31 -15.12
C ILE A 168 -28.32 -21.36 -14.62
N SER A 169 -28.08 -21.90 -13.43
CA SER A 169 -28.93 -22.95 -12.84
C SER A 169 -30.35 -22.44 -12.58
N ALA A 170 -30.49 -21.22 -12.06
CA ALA A 170 -31.80 -20.58 -11.90
C ALA A 170 -32.55 -20.45 -13.24
N ARG A 171 -31.86 -20.02 -14.31
CA ARG A 171 -32.46 -19.96 -15.66
C ARG A 171 -32.86 -21.32 -16.21
N LYS A 172 -32.00 -22.33 -16.07
CA LYS A 172 -32.30 -23.73 -16.49
C LYS A 172 -33.53 -24.29 -15.79
N ASN A 173 -33.72 -23.94 -14.51
CA ASN A 173 -34.86 -24.35 -13.71
C ASN A 173 -36.09 -23.45 -13.91
N LEU A 174 -36.08 -22.57 -14.92
CA LEU A 174 -37.16 -21.60 -15.19
C LEU A 174 -37.53 -20.74 -13.98
N SER A 175 -36.58 -20.54 -13.06
CA SER A 175 -36.76 -19.70 -11.89
C SER A 175 -36.73 -18.24 -12.32
N TYR A 176 -37.70 -17.46 -11.84
CA TYR A 176 -37.68 -16.01 -12.05
C TYR A 176 -36.46 -15.39 -11.37
N ILE A 177 -35.72 -14.58 -12.12
CA ILE A 177 -34.59 -13.79 -11.61
C ILE A 177 -35.00 -12.32 -11.71
N ALA A 178 -35.12 -11.64 -10.57
CA ALA A 178 -35.42 -10.23 -10.55
C ALA A 178 -34.26 -9.41 -11.17
N PRO A 179 -34.53 -8.29 -11.86
CA PRO A 179 -33.48 -7.42 -12.43
C PRO A 179 -32.43 -6.95 -11.43
N ASN A 180 -32.80 -6.82 -10.15
CA ASN A 180 -31.93 -6.43 -9.06
C ASN A 180 -31.52 -7.60 -8.15
N ALA A 181 -31.66 -8.85 -8.61
CA ALA A 181 -31.41 -10.04 -7.80
C ALA A 181 -30.00 -10.07 -7.19
N LEU A 182 -29.00 -9.54 -7.91
CA LEU A 182 -27.61 -9.50 -7.45
C LEU A 182 -27.37 -8.51 -6.30
N GLU A 183 -28.11 -7.40 -6.21
CA GLU A 183 -27.90 -6.39 -5.15
C GLU A 183 -28.08 -6.96 -3.74
N THR A 184 -29.00 -7.92 -3.61
CA THR A 184 -29.29 -8.60 -2.35
C THR A 184 -28.62 -9.97 -2.23
N ASP A 185 -27.91 -10.42 -3.27
CA ASP A 185 -27.31 -11.75 -3.31
C ASP A 185 -26.13 -11.84 -2.34
N PRO A 186 -26.13 -12.81 -1.39
CA PRO A 186 -25.05 -12.91 -0.41
C PRO A 186 -23.69 -13.27 -1.04
N LEU A 187 -23.67 -13.98 -2.17
CA LEU A 187 -22.44 -14.33 -2.86
C LEU A 187 -21.90 -13.12 -3.64
N ASP A 188 -22.76 -12.34 -4.30
CA ASP A 188 -22.32 -11.08 -4.93
C ASP A 188 -21.77 -10.07 -3.91
N LYS A 189 -22.39 -9.98 -2.72
CA LYS A 189 -21.85 -9.19 -1.61
C LYS A 189 -20.48 -9.68 -1.13
N LYS A 190 -20.29 -11.00 -1.08
CA LYS A 190 -19.00 -11.60 -0.70
C LYS A 190 -17.90 -11.26 -1.72
N ILE A 191 -18.21 -11.37 -3.01
CA ILE A 191 -17.32 -10.96 -4.11
C ILE A 191 -16.94 -9.48 -3.96
N LEU A 192 -17.92 -8.60 -3.75
CA LEU A 192 -17.66 -7.17 -3.52
C LEU A 192 -16.73 -6.91 -2.34
N ASN A 193 -16.97 -7.58 -1.21
CA ASN A 193 -16.14 -7.41 -0.02
C ASN A 193 -14.72 -7.91 -0.25
N CYS A 194 -14.55 -9.07 -0.89
CA CYS A 194 -13.24 -9.59 -1.25
C CYS A 194 -12.50 -8.65 -2.22
N ALA A 195 -13.18 -8.17 -3.27
CA ALA A 195 -12.62 -7.19 -4.20
C ALA A 195 -12.19 -5.88 -3.50
N HIS A 196 -12.95 -5.40 -2.51
CA HIS A 196 -12.58 -4.23 -1.72
C HIS A 196 -11.34 -4.48 -0.84
N SER A 197 -11.28 -5.63 -0.18
CA SER A 197 -10.11 -6.06 0.60
C SER A 197 -8.85 -6.12 -0.28
N LEU A 198 -8.95 -6.78 -1.44
CA LEU A 198 -7.86 -6.87 -2.42
C LEU A 198 -7.41 -5.50 -2.96
N ALA A 199 -8.35 -4.59 -3.25
CA ALA A 199 -8.02 -3.22 -3.65
C ALA A 199 -7.30 -2.43 -2.53
N GLY A 200 -7.67 -2.67 -1.25
CA GLY A 200 -6.97 -2.11 -0.10
C GLY A 200 -5.53 -2.62 0.02
N MET A 201 -5.31 -3.91 -0.24
CA MET A 201 -3.97 -4.51 -0.30
C MET A 201 -3.13 -3.90 -1.42
N GLU A 202 -3.70 -3.74 -2.62
CA GLU A 202 -3.05 -3.08 -3.76
C GLU A 202 -2.61 -1.66 -3.39
N ALA A 203 -3.53 -0.85 -2.84
CA ALA A 203 -3.28 0.55 -2.49
C ALA A 203 -2.22 0.71 -1.39
N SER A 204 -2.14 -0.23 -0.44
CA SER A 204 -1.13 -0.23 0.62
C SER A 204 0.20 -0.86 0.19
N GLY A 205 0.21 -1.64 -0.90
CA GLY A 205 1.35 -2.45 -1.32
C GLY A 205 1.71 -3.58 -0.35
N GLN A 206 0.83 -3.89 0.61
CA GLN A 206 1.06 -4.85 1.67
C GLN A 206 -0.02 -5.91 1.69
N PHE A 207 0.37 -7.13 2.04
CA PHE A 207 -0.57 -8.21 2.28
C PHE A 207 -1.29 -8.00 3.62
N HIS A 208 -2.62 -8.02 3.60
CA HIS A 208 -3.45 -7.98 4.79
C HIS A 208 -4.76 -8.73 4.55
N ASP A 209 -4.91 -9.91 5.14
CA ASP A 209 -6.14 -10.69 5.03
C ASP A 209 -7.13 -10.32 6.16
N ASP A 210 -8.27 -9.74 5.77
CA ASP A 210 -9.36 -9.37 6.67
C ASP A 210 -10.46 -10.44 6.76
N GLY A 211 -10.27 -11.59 6.10
CA GLY A 211 -11.24 -12.68 6.04
C GLY A 211 -12.29 -12.54 4.93
N SER A 212 -12.30 -11.43 4.18
CA SER A 212 -13.35 -11.15 3.18
C SER A 212 -13.36 -12.13 2.00
N CYS A 213 -12.24 -12.80 1.73
CA CYS A 213 -12.04 -13.70 0.60
C CYS A 213 -12.13 -15.21 0.94
N HIS A 214 -12.75 -15.59 2.07
CA HIS A 214 -12.89 -16.99 2.54
C HIS A 214 -14.34 -17.45 2.60
#